data_AF-A0A2I1ET64-F1
#
_entry.id   AF-A0A2I1ET64-F1
#
_cell.length_a   1.000
_cell.length_b   1.000
_cell.length_c   1.000
_cell.angle_alpha   90.00
_cell.angle_beta   90.00
_cell.angle_gamma   90.00
#
_symmetry.space_group_name_H-M   'P 1'
#
loop_
_entity.id
_entity.type
_entity.pdbx_description
1 polymer ?
#
loop_
_entity_poly.entity_id
_entity_poly.type
_entity_poly.pdbx_seq_one_letter_code
_entity_poly.pdbx_strand_id
1 'polypeptide(L)'
;MCEYLQSCILKAAKATLPSSPVGNNYTPKIPKELEILTQHYQVLNRLMHSIRLLRKYPLTYSAAHEHKWSIHLIRLQKILHLYKKVFAFIPTLPVSISSCRQDDFKSLLEILSNISKSLRGFHLLQEKEFQDSSIRARLDDRNNNFETDLSSFINSALSCTHRCITLDCVFLDHPTHPQLLTDPKDIELTISKTLC
;
A
#
# COMPACT_ATOMS: atom_id res chain seq x y z
N MET A 1 24.69 -8.75 -42.88
CA MET A 1 23.82 -7.74 -43.54
C MET A 1 22.73 -7.15 -42.62
N CYS A 2 22.32 -7.82 -41.53
CA CYS A 2 21.16 -7.41 -40.71
C CYS A 2 21.46 -6.27 -39.69
N GLU A 3 22.66 -6.23 -39.11
CA GLU A 3 23.02 -5.26 -38.05
C GLU A 3 23.12 -3.82 -38.56
N TYR A 4 23.60 -3.63 -39.79
CA TYR A 4 23.71 -2.30 -40.40
C TYR A 4 22.34 -1.68 -40.64
N LEU A 5 21.39 -2.46 -41.16
CA LEU A 5 20.02 -2.00 -41.38
C LEU A 5 19.32 -1.68 -40.06
N GLN A 6 19.48 -2.53 -39.04
CA GLN A 6 18.94 -2.28 -37.70
C GLN A 6 19.51 -0.99 -37.07
N SER A 7 20.82 -0.75 -37.24
CA SER A 7 21.48 0.48 -36.80
C SER A 7 20.93 1.73 -37.51
N CYS A 8 20.76 1.67 -38.83
CA CYS A 8 20.19 2.75 -39.63
C CYS A 8 18.75 3.09 -39.20
N ILE A 9 17.91 2.07 -39.00
CA ILE A 9 16.53 2.24 -38.55
C ILE A 9 16.48 2.87 -37.16
N LEU A 10 17.29 2.40 -36.20
CA LEU A 10 17.35 2.98 -34.86
C LEU A 10 17.84 4.43 -34.87
N LYS A 11 18.79 4.77 -35.76
CA LYS A 11 19.30 6.14 -35.91
C LYS A 11 18.23 7.08 -36.46
N ALA A 12 17.51 6.65 -37.50
CA ALA A 12 16.42 7.41 -38.10
C ALA A 12 15.27 7.60 -37.10
N ALA A 13 14.84 6.52 -36.43
CA ALA A 13 13.77 6.57 -35.44
C ALA A 13 14.06 7.55 -34.30
N LYS A 14 15.29 7.57 -33.77
CA LYS A 14 15.71 8.54 -32.74
C LYS A 14 15.74 9.99 -33.22
N ALA A 15 15.96 10.22 -34.51
CA ALA A 15 15.99 11.56 -35.09
C ALA A 15 14.59 12.10 -35.41
N THR A 16 13.64 11.21 -35.75
CA THR A 16 12.31 11.59 -36.21
C THR A 16 11.24 11.50 -35.11
N LEU A 17 11.36 10.55 -34.18
CA LEU A 17 10.37 10.36 -33.13
C LEU A 17 10.70 11.24 -31.91
N PRO A 18 9.73 12.01 -31.38
CA PRO A 18 9.93 12.74 -30.14
C PRO A 18 10.15 11.76 -28.98
N SER A 19 11.39 11.67 -28.50
CA SER A 19 11.76 10.89 -27.32
C SER A 19 11.68 11.79 -26.09
N SER A 20 10.53 11.79 -25.41
CA SER A 20 10.46 12.36 -24.06
C SER A 20 10.78 11.27 -23.03
N PRO A 21 11.72 11.50 -22.10
CA PRO A 21 11.80 10.68 -20.90
C PRO A 21 10.53 10.98 -20.09
N VAL A 22 9.51 10.13 -20.24
CA VAL A 22 8.34 10.15 -19.36
C VAL A 22 8.81 9.61 -18.01
N GLY A 23 9.25 10.52 -17.15
CA GLY A 23 9.49 10.22 -15.74
C GLY A 23 8.21 9.66 -15.12
N ASN A 24 8.35 8.71 -14.21
CA ASN A 24 7.22 8.19 -13.45
C ASN A 24 6.72 9.27 -12.48
N ASN A 25 5.81 10.12 -12.95
CA ASN A 25 5.18 11.16 -12.12
C ASN A 25 4.09 10.57 -11.20
N TYR A 26 3.88 9.25 -11.23
CA TYR A 26 2.95 8.57 -10.35
C TYR A 26 3.54 8.48 -8.94
N THR A 27 3.14 9.43 -8.10
CA THR A 27 3.14 9.21 -6.65
C THR A 27 1.85 8.47 -6.33
N PRO A 28 1.89 7.20 -5.90
CA PRO A 28 0.70 6.59 -5.32
C PRO A 28 0.29 7.50 -4.17
N LYS A 29 -0.88 8.14 -4.31
CA LYS A 29 -1.47 8.93 -3.24
C LYS A 29 -1.95 7.94 -2.18
N ILE A 30 -1.02 7.43 -1.38
CA ILE A 30 -1.34 6.72 -0.15
C ILE A 30 -2.25 7.67 0.63
N PRO A 31 -3.44 7.22 1.04
CA PRO A 31 -4.32 8.00 1.88
C PRO A 31 -3.55 8.56 3.09
N LYS A 32 -3.77 9.84 3.40
CA LYS A 32 -3.11 10.51 4.54
C LYS A 32 -3.30 9.72 5.85
N GLU A 33 -4.43 9.04 5.99
CA GLU A 33 -4.73 8.19 7.15
C GLU A 33 -3.78 7.00 7.29
N LEU A 34 -3.44 6.32 6.19
CA LEU A 34 -2.47 5.22 6.17
C LEU A 34 -1.04 5.72 6.47
N GLU A 35 -0.70 6.92 6.00
CA GLU A 35 0.58 7.56 6.32
C GLU A 35 0.68 7.88 7.82
N ILE A 36 -0.36 8.47 8.41
CA ILE A 36 -0.44 8.74 9.85
C ILE A 36 -0.33 7.43 10.66
N LEU A 37 -1.03 6.37 10.23
CA LEU A 37 -0.95 5.06 10.87
C LEU A 37 0.46 4.47 10.80
N THR A 38 1.15 4.63 9.67
CA THR A 38 2.56 4.24 9.50
C THR A 38 3.46 4.98 10.50
N GLN A 39 3.26 6.28 10.65
CA GLN A 39 4.02 7.10 11.61
C GLN A 39 3.78 6.63 13.05
N HIS A 40 2.54 6.32 13.42
CA HIS A 40 2.21 5.78 14.74
C HIS A 40 2.95 4.48 15.03
N TYR A 41 2.96 3.54 14.08
CA TYR A 41 3.71 2.29 14.17
C TYR A 41 5.22 2.51 14.34
N GLN A 42 5.82 3.46 13.60
CA GLN A 42 7.25 3.78 13.73
C GLN A 42 7.61 4.33 15.12
N VAL A 43 6.75 5.16 15.71
CA VAL A 43 6.94 5.67 17.08
C VAL A 43 6.95 4.52 18.08
N LEU A 44 6.03 3.55 17.95
CA LEU A 44 6.00 2.37 18.82
C LEU A 44 7.29 1.55 18.71
N ASN A 45 7.79 1.31 17.50
CA ASN A 45 9.02 0.54 17.30
C ASN A 45 10.25 1.21 17.94
N ARG A 46 10.37 2.54 17.80
CA ARG A 46 11.44 3.31 18.44
C ARG A 46 11.33 3.22 19.96
N LEU A 47 10.13 3.34 20.51
CA LEU A 47 9.88 3.23 21.94
C LEU A 47 10.23 1.84 22.49
N MET A 48 9.77 0.77 21.81
CA MET A 48 10.11 -0.61 22.18
C MET A 48 11.62 -0.83 22.17
N HIS A 49 12.33 -0.25 21.21
CA HIS A 49 13.79 -0.31 21.18
C HIS A 49 14.41 0.39 22.40
N SER A 50 13.97 1.60 22.75
CA SER A 50 14.43 2.32 23.95
C SER A 50 14.18 1.53 25.23
N ILE A 51 13.01 0.90 25.37
CA ILE A 51 12.68 0.08 26.55
C ILE A 51 13.56 -1.18 26.60
N ARG A 52 13.84 -1.83 25.47
CA ARG A 52 14.77 -2.96 25.41
C ARG A 52 16.18 -2.57 25.86
N LEU A 53 16.64 -1.37 25.50
CA LEU A 53 17.93 -0.84 25.95
C LEU A 53 17.93 -0.60 27.46
N LEU A 54 16.89 0.04 28.00
CA LEU A 54 16.75 0.26 29.44
C LEU A 54 16.69 -1.06 30.24
N ARG A 55 15.97 -2.06 29.73
CA ARG A 55 15.93 -3.40 30.34
C ARG A 55 17.31 -4.07 30.34
N LYS A 56 18.09 -3.90 29.27
CA LYS A 56 19.44 -4.48 29.14
C LYS A 56 20.47 -3.77 30.02
N TYR A 57 20.32 -2.46 30.19
CA TYR A 57 21.28 -1.61 30.91
C TYR A 57 20.55 -0.68 31.90
N PRO A 58 19.97 -1.22 32.98
CA PRO A 58 19.15 -0.44 33.91
C PRO A 58 19.92 0.68 34.61
N LEU A 59 21.25 0.54 34.76
CA LEU A 59 22.13 1.56 35.34
C LEU A 59 22.23 2.84 34.48
N THR A 60 21.82 2.79 33.21
CA THR A 60 21.80 3.99 32.35
C THR A 60 20.54 4.83 32.53
N TYR A 61 19.61 4.37 33.38
CA TYR A 61 18.40 5.11 33.70
C TYR A 61 18.72 6.51 34.26
N SER A 62 17.90 7.48 33.85
CA SER A 62 18.03 8.87 34.28
C SER A 62 16.68 9.56 34.18
N ALA A 63 16.54 10.72 34.82
CA ALA A 63 15.32 11.53 34.74
C ALA A 63 14.91 11.89 33.30
N ALA A 64 15.86 11.94 32.36
CA ALA A 64 15.58 12.17 30.95
C ALA A 64 14.79 11.01 30.31
N HIS A 65 15.01 9.77 30.76
CA HIS A 65 14.25 8.62 30.29
C HIS A 65 12.81 8.68 30.76
N GLU A 66 12.60 9.07 32.02
CA GLU A 66 11.27 9.26 32.61
C GLU A 66 10.49 10.36 31.89
N HIS A 67 11.13 11.50 31.63
CA HIS A 67 10.52 12.60 30.88
C HIS A 67 10.16 12.19 29.44
N LYS A 68 11.03 11.44 28.76
CA LYS A 68 10.71 10.87 27.43
C LYS A 68 9.53 9.91 27.53
N TRP A 69 9.50 9.06 28.55
CA TRP A 69 8.40 8.13 28.79
C TRP A 69 7.07 8.86 28.98
N SER A 70 6.99 9.92 29.78
CA SER A 70 5.74 10.66 29.99
C SER A 70 5.22 11.26 28.68
N ILE A 71 6.11 11.75 27.81
CA ILE A 71 5.73 12.24 26.47
C ILE A 71 5.19 11.09 25.61
N HIS A 72 5.87 9.94 25.61
CA HIS A 72 5.42 8.76 24.87
C HIS A 72 4.10 8.21 25.40
N LEU A 73 3.87 8.23 26.71
CA LEU A 73 2.65 7.77 27.35
C LEU A 73 1.43 8.55 26.86
N ILE A 74 1.52 9.89 26.81
CA ILE A 74 0.44 10.75 26.27
C ILE A 74 0.16 10.41 24.80
N ARG A 75 1.20 10.20 23.99
CA ARG A 75 1.05 9.83 22.58
C ARG A 75 0.41 8.45 22.42
N LEU A 76 0.81 7.48 23.24
CA LEU A 76 0.22 6.13 23.24
C LEU A 76 -1.25 6.15 23.65
N GLN A 77 -1.61 6.92 24.68
CA GLN A 77 -3.01 7.08 25.09
C GLN A 77 -3.87 7.65 23.95
N LYS A 78 -3.36 8.65 23.22
CA LYS A 78 -4.03 9.18 22.04
C LYS A 78 -4.20 8.13 20.93
N ILE A 79 -3.17 7.33 20.66
CA ILE A 79 -3.23 6.23 19.68
C ILE A 79 -4.26 5.18 20.11
N LEU A 80 -4.22 4.74 21.37
CA LEU A 80 -5.16 3.77 21.91
C LEU A 80 -6.60 4.27 21.83
N HIS A 81 -6.83 5.55 22.08
CA HIS A 81 -8.14 6.17 21.93
C HIS A 81 -8.59 6.24 20.47
N LEU A 82 -7.71 6.68 19.56
CA LEU A 82 -7.99 6.82 18.14
C LEU A 82 -8.38 5.48 17.50
N TYR A 83 -7.67 4.41 17.84
CA TYR A 83 -7.91 3.07 17.29
C TYR A 83 -8.64 2.14 18.26
N LYS A 84 -9.44 2.68 19.19
CA LYS A 84 -10.12 1.88 20.23
C LYS A 84 -10.95 0.70 19.68
N LYS A 85 -11.47 0.82 18.46
CA LYS A 85 -12.25 -0.24 17.78
C LYS A 85 -11.38 -1.39 17.26
N VAL A 86 -10.08 -1.17 17.10
CA VAL A 86 -9.10 -2.16 16.62
C VAL A 86 -8.65 -3.09 17.76
N PHE A 87 -8.68 -2.59 18.99
CA PHE A 87 -8.23 -3.34 20.16
C PHE A 87 -9.40 -4.07 20.82
N ALA A 88 -9.22 -5.35 21.14
CA ALA A 88 -10.19 -6.10 21.95
C ALA A 88 -10.25 -5.60 23.40
N PHE A 89 -9.13 -5.08 23.91
CA PHE A 89 -9.00 -4.51 25.25
C PHE A 89 -7.99 -3.36 25.21
N ILE A 90 -8.25 -2.30 26.00
CA ILE A 90 -7.32 -1.16 26.12
C ILE A 90 -6.32 -1.49 27.24
N PRO A 91 -5.04 -1.74 26.93
CA PRO A 91 -4.07 -2.12 27.94
C PRO A 91 -3.76 -0.94 28.87
N THR A 92 -3.59 -1.22 30.14
CA THR A 92 -3.06 -0.28 31.13
C THR A 92 -1.55 -0.12 30.96
N LEU A 93 -1.11 1.12 30.78
CA LEU A 93 0.30 1.48 30.66
C LEU A 93 0.83 2.02 32.00
N PRO A 94 2.08 1.73 32.36
CA PRO A 94 2.67 2.27 33.59
C PRO A 94 2.84 3.78 33.49
N VAL A 95 2.46 4.49 34.55
CA VAL A 95 2.58 5.96 34.61
C VAL A 95 4.05 6.38 34.67
N SER A 96 4.89 5.58 35.34
CA SER A 96 6.32 5.79 35.50
C SER A 96 7.09 4.52 35.16
N ILE A 97 8.29 4.68 34.60
CA ILE A 97 9.21 3.56 34.35
C ILE A 97 10.36 3.51 35.36
N SER A 98 10.40 4.46 36.29
CA SER A 98 11.40 4.53 37.37
C SER A 98 11.39 3.33 38.31
N SER A 99 10.20 2.76 38.57
CA SER A 99 10.01 1.63 39.47
C SER A 99 9.99 0.27 38.75
N CYS A 100 10.08 0.27 37.42
CA CYS A 100 10.01 -0.96 36.63
C CYS A 100 11.23 -1.87 36.88
N ARG A 101 10.96 -3.11 37.25
CA ARG A 101 11.91 -4.21 37.32
C ARG A 101 11.95 -4.98 35.99
N GLN A 102 12.80 -6.00 35.92
CA GLN A 102 12.95 -6.87 34.74
C GLN A 102 11.60 -7.41 34.22
N ASP A 103 10.75 -7.92 35.12
CA ASP A 103 9.45 -8.48 34.76
C ASP A 103 8.45 -7.40 34.31
N ASP A 104 8.50 -6.21 34.91
CA ASP A 104 7.68 -5.07 34.48
C ASP A 104 8.05 -4.63 33.06
N PHE A 105 9.34 -4.54 32.75
CA PHE A 105 9.80 -4.25 31.39
C PHE A 105 9.43 -5.35 30.40
N LYS A 106 9.42 -6.62 30.82
CA LYS A 106 8.96 -7.74 29.98
C LYS A 106 7.47 -7.61 29.67
N SER A 107 6.64 -7.38 30.68
CA SER A 107 5.20 -7.16 30.54
C SER A 107 4.90 -5.93 29.66
N LEU A 108 5.59 -4.82 29.89
CA LEU A 108 5.46 -3.61 29.08
C LEU A 108 5.81 -3.85 27.60
N LEU A 109 6.89 -4.56 27.32
CA LEU A 109 7.28 -4.90 25.96
C LEU A 109 6.26 -5.83 25.28
N GLU A 110 5.64 -6.73 26.03
CA GLU A 110 4.56 -7.59 25.52
C GLU A 110 3.31 -6.76 25.17
N ILE A 111 2.90 -5.85 26.06
CA ILE A 111 1.80 -4.91 25.81
C ILE A 111 2.08 -4.10 24.53
N LEU A 112 3.25 -3.46 24.42
CA LEU A 112 3.61 -2.65 23.26
C LEU A 112 3.70 -3.48 21.97
N SER A 113 4.17 -4.72 22.07
CA SER A 113 4.20 -5.67 20.95
C SER A 113 2.79 -6.01 20.47
N ASN A 114 1.86 -6.25 21.39
CA ASN A 114 0.46 -6.54 21.06
C ASN A 114 -0.21 -5.32 20.40
N ILE A 115 -0.01 -4.11 20.94
CA ILE A 115 -0.50 -2.87 20.31
C ILE A 115 0.06 -2.73 18.89
N SER A 116 1.37 -2.94 18.72
CA SER A 116 2.05 -2.84 17.43
C SER A 116 1.49 -3.84 16.41
N LYS A 117 1.27 -5.09 16.81
CA LYS A 117 0.66 -6.13 15.97
C LYS A 117 -0.77 -5.77 15.56
N SER A 118 -1.60 -5.32 16.48
CA SER A 118 -2.97 -4.90 16.17
C SER A 118 -3.02 -3.72 15.20
N LEU A 119 -2.19 -2.70 15.42
CA LEU A 119 -2.09 -1.56 14.49
C LEU A 119 -1.57 -1.97 13.12
N ARG A 120 -0.59 -2.89 13.06
CA ARG A 120 -0.07 -3.42 11.79
C ARG A 120 -1.12 -4.24 11.06
N GLY A 121 -1.88 -5.07 11.76
CA GLY A 121 -3.00 -5.82 11.18
C GLY A 121 -4.06 -4.88 10.59
N PHE A 122 -4.41 -3.82 11.32
CA PHE A 122 -5.33 -2.78 10.85
C PHE A 122 -4.79 -2.04 9.62
N HIS A 123 -3.51 -1.67 9.61
CA HIS A 123 -2.87 -1.04 8.47
C HIS A 123 -2.99 -1.91 7.21
N LEU A 124 -2.64 -3.20 7.31
CA LEU A 124 -2.71 -4.12 6.19
C LEU A 124 -4.13 -4.28 5.65
N LEU A 125 -5.13 -4.28 6.54
CA LEU A 125 -6.53 -4.32 6.14
C LEU A 125 -6.94 -3.06 5.36
N GLN A 126 -6.65 -1.87 5.91
CA GLN A 126 -6.96 -0.60 5.24
C GLN A 126 -6.23 -0.44 3.90
N GLU A 127 -4.96 -0.86 3.85
CA GLU A 127 -4.18 -0.85 2.62
C GLU A 127 -4.82 -1.75 1.57
N LYS A 128 -5.23 -2.97 1.94
CA LYS A 128 -5.93 -3.88 1.03
C LYS A 128 -7.26 -3.29 0.55
N GLU A 129 -8.09 -2.76 1.45
CA GLU A 129 -9.36 -2.13 1.08
C GLU A 129 -9.18 -0.96 0.11
N PHE A 130 -8.14 -0.16 0.32
CA PHE A 130 -7.78 0.93 -0.59
C PHE A 130 -7.33 0.40 -1.96
N GLN A 131 -6.46 -0.61 -2.00
CA GLN A 131 -6.04 -1.24 -3.26
C GLN A 131 -7.23 -1.84 -4.00
N ASP A 132 -8.09 -2.60 -3.32
CA ASP A 132 -9.28 -3.22 -3.90
C ASP A 132 -10.26 -2.18 -4.44
N SER A 133 -10.39 -1.03 -3.77
CA SER A 133 -11.25 0.08 -4.22
C SER A 133 -10.64 0.82 -5.42
N SER A 134 -9.32 1.04 -5.41
CA SER A 134 -8.59 1.66 -6.51
C SER A 134 -8.62 0.80 -7.79
N ILE A 135 -8.46 -0.52 -7.63
CA ILE A 135 -8.60 -1.48 -8.74
C ILE A 135 -10.02 -1.43 -9.30
N ARG A 136 -11.04 -1.52 -8.45
CA ARG A 136 -12.45 -1.44 -8.88
C ARG A 136 -12.76 -0.13 -9.60
N ALA A 137 -12.36 1.01 -9.06
CA ALA A 137 -12.58 2.30 -9.70
C ALA A 137 -11.92 2.39 -11.08
N ARG A 138 -10.69 1.86 -11.24
CA ARG A 138 -10.03 1.81 -12.55
C ARG A 138 -10.72 0.89 -13.55
N LEU A 139 -11.26 -0.24 -13.10
CA LEU A 139 -12.06 -1.13 -13.94
C LEU A 139 -13.35 -0.44 -14.39
N ASP A 140 -14.05 0.22 -13.47
CA ASP A 140 -15.28 0.96 -13.76
C ASP A 140 -15.03 2.12 -14.72
N ASP A 141 -13.99 2.93 -14.49
CA ASP A 141 -13.58 4.01 -15.40
C ASP A 141 -13.28 3.49 -16.81
N ARG A 142 -12.60 2.35 -16.91
CA ARG A 142 -12.31 1.74 -18.22
C ARG A 142 -13.56 1.17 -18.89
N ASN A 143 -14.45 0.53 -18.14
CA ASN A 143 -15.74 0.06 -18.68
C ASN A 143 -16.57 1.25 -19.18
N ASN A 144 -16.58 2.37 -18.46
CA ASN A 144 -17.23 3.60 -18.91
C ASN A 144 -16.56 4.15 -20.19
N ASN A 145 -15.23 4.10 -20.28
CA ASN A 145 -14.54 4.48 -21.52
C ASN A 145 -14.92 3.58 -22.69
N PHE A 146 -15.13 2.28 -22.47
CA PHE A 146 -15.59 1.36 -23.51
C PHE A 146 -16.94 1.77 -24.09
N GLU A 147 -17.90 2.10 -23.23
CA GLU A 147 -19.25 2.53 -23.63
C GLU A 147 -19.28 3.91 -24.31
N THR A 148 -18.31 4.78 -24.00
CA THR A 148 -18.33 6.19 -24.43
C THR A 148 -17.40 6.48 -25.61
N ASP A 149 -16.16 5.96 -25.59
CA ASP A 149 -15.14 6.20 -26.60
C ASP A 149 -14.05 5.11 -26.62
N LEU A 150 -14.02 4.35 -27.70
CA LEU A 150 -13.05 3.27 -27.92
C LEU A 150 -11.59 3.75 -27.85
N SER A 151 -11.29 4.99 -28.26
CA SER A 151 -9.94 5.55 -28.17
C SER A 151 -9.51 5.72 -26.72
N SER A 152 -10.37 6.29 -25.88
CA SER A 152 -10.16 6.44 -24.44
C SER A 152 -10.03 5.09 -23.74
N PHE A 153 -10.80 4.08 -24.16
CA PHE A 153 -10.65 2.70 -23.67
C PHE A 153 -9.25 2.15 -23.96
N ILE A 154 -8.79 2.21 -25.22
CA ILE A 154 -7.46 1.75 -25.63
C ILE A 154 -6.38 2.49 -24.84
N ASN A 155 -6.47 3.81 -24.73
CA ASN A 155 -5.50 4.61 -23.97
C ASN A 155 -5.43 4.24 -22.49
N SER A 156 -6.56 3.85 -21.88
CA SER A 156 -6.59 3.43 -20.48
C SER A 156 -6.04 2.01 -20.23
N ALA A 157 -6.11 1.12 -21.24
CA ALA A 157 -5.53 -0.23 -21.18
C ALA A 157 -4.00 -0.23 -21.43
N LEU A 158 -3.49 0.83 -22.07
CA LEU A 158 -2.08 1.01 -22.36
C LEU A 158 -1.40 1.83 -21.25
N SER A 159 -0.56 1.17 -20.45
CA SER A 159 0.34 1.88 -19.56
C SER A 159 1.64 2.22 -20.29
N CYS A 160 1.70 3.43 -20.87
CA CYS A 160 2.90 3.92 -21.55
C CYS A 160 4.10 4.04 -20.58
N THR A 161 3.85 4.43 -19.31
CA THR A 161 4.88 4.55 -18.28
C THR A 161 5.47 3.19 -17.89
N HIS A 162 4.64 2.16 -17.78
CA HIS A 162 5.09 0.81 -17.43
C HIS A 162 5.40 -0.05 -18.66
N ARG A 163 5.26 0.49 -19.88
CA ARG A 163 5.32 -0.25 -21.14
C ARG A 163 4.54 -1.56 -21.08
N CYS A 164 3.35 -1.49 -20.46
CA CYS A 164 2.53 -2.64 -20.13
C CYS A 164 1.15 -2.46 -20.77
N ILE A 165 0.57 -3.56 -21.24
CA ILE A 165 -0.81 -3.61 -21.71
C ILE A 165 -1.56 -4.46 -20.69
N THR A 166 -2.64 -3.91 -20.13
CA THR A 166 -3.50 -4.67 -19.21
C THR A 166 -4.47 -5.50 -20.04
N LEU A 167 -4.28 -6.82 -20.02
CA LEU A 167 -5.10 -7.81 -20.70
C LEU A 167 -5.88 -8.62 -19.67
N ASP A 168 -7.07 -8.14 -19.33
CA ASP A 168 -7.96 -8.72 -18.31
C ASP A 168 -9.42 -8.82 -18.79
N CYS A 169 -9.70 -8.41 -20.03
CA CYS A 169 -11.01 -8.53 -20.66
C CYS A 169 -10.90 -9.21 -22.03
N VAL A 170 -11.97 -9.90 -22.45
CA VAL A 170 -12.10 -10.41 -23.81
C VAL A 170 -13.03 -9.50 -24.60
N PHE A 171 -12.53 -8.95 -25.71
CA PHE A 171 -13.31 -8.17 -26.65
C PHE A 171 -13.96 -9.11 -27.67
N LEU A 172 -15.30 -9.12 -27.69
CA LEU A 172 -16.09 -9.80 -28.70
C LEU A 172 -16.47 -8.79 -29.78
N ASP A 173 -15.88 -8.97 -30.94
CA ASP A 173 -16.19 -8.17 -32.12
C ASP A 173 -17.53 -8.62 -32.70
N HIS A 174 -18.58 -7.82 -32.52
CA HIS A 174 -19.90 -8.06 -33.09
C HIS A 174 -20.29 -6.86 -33.95
N PRO A 175 -20.78 -7.07 -35.19
CA PRO A 175 -20.93 -6.02 -36.21
C PRO A 175 -21.84 -4.85 -35.82
N THR A 176 -22.74 -5.04 -34.84
CA THR A 176 -23.67 -4.01 -34.36
C THR A 176 -23.57 -3.70 -32.87
N HIS A 177 -22.93 -4.55 -32.07
CA HIS A 177 -22.89 -4.42 -30.60
C HIS A 177 -21.65 -5.12 -30.03
N PRO A 178 -20.46 -4.50 -30.17
CA PRO A 178 -19.25 -5.07 -29.60
C PRO A 178 -19.41 -5.23 -28.09
N GLN A 179 -18.93 -6.34 -27.55
CA GLN A 179 -19.13 -6.70 -26.14
C GLN A 179 -17.79 -6.89 -25.44
N LEU A 180 -17.64 -6.32 -24.25
CA LEU A 180 -16.49 -6.52 -23.39
C LEU A 180 -16.84 -7.50 -22.27
N LEU A 181 -16.22 -8.68 -22.28
CA LEU A 181 -16.37 -9.65 -21.20
C LEU A 181 -15.35 -9.38 -20.10
N THR A 182 -15.85 -9.22 -18.88
CA THR A 182 -15.06 -8.93 -17.68
C THR A 182 -15.18 -10.03 -16.62
N ASP A 183 -16.28 -10.80 -16.62
CA ASP A 183 -16.47 -11.91 -15.69
C ASP A 183 -15.66 -13.15 -16.14
N PRO A 184 -14.82 -13.74 -15.26
CA PRO A 184 -14.02 -14.90 -15.60
C PRO A 184 -14.81 -16.10 -16.12
N LYS A 185 -16.03 -16.33 -15.62
CA LYS A 185 -16.88 -17.44 -16.05
C LYS A 185 -17.44 -17.20 -17.45
N ASP A 186 -17.82 -15.97 -17.74
CA ASP A 186 -18.31 -15.59 -19.08
C ASP A 186 -17.19 -15.67 -20.11
N ILE A 187 -15.98 -15.29 -19.72
CA ILE A 187 -14.77 -15.45 -20.54
C ILE A 187 -14.50 -16.94 -20.80
N GLU A 188 -14.51 -17.78 -19.77
CA GLU A 188 -14.24 -19.22 -19.88
C GLU A 188 -15.30 -19.93 -20.76
N LEU A 189 -16.58 -19.58 -20.58
CA LEU A 189 -17.69 -20.08 -21.40
C LEU A 189 -17.54 -19.66 -22.86
N THR A 190 -17.04 -18.45 -23.10
CA THR A 190 -16.89 -17.92 -24.45
C THR A 190 -15.71 -18.58 -25.17
N ILE A 191 -14.55 -18.67 -24.52
CA ILE A 191 -13.37 -19.34 -25.07
C ILE A 191 -13.67 -20.82 -25.39
N SER A 192 -14.40 -21.51 -24.51
CA SER A 192 -14.79 -22.91 -24.76
C SER A 192 -15.75 -23.09 -25.93
N LYS A 193 -16.62 -22.12 -26.22
CA LYS A 193 -17.51 -22.14 -27.40
C LYS A 193 -16.80 -21.81 -28.71
N THR A 194 -15.76 -20.98 -28.69
CA THR A 194 -15.05 -20.56 -29.91
C THR A 194 -13.98 -21.56 -30.36
N LEU A 195 -13.55 -22.46 -29.47
CA LEU A 195 -12.54 -23.50 -29.75
C LEU A 195 -13.12 -24.87 -30.14
N CYS A 196 -14.45 -24.98 -30.28
CA CYS A 196 -15.16 -26.13 -30.83
C CYS A 196 -15.85 -25.74 -32.14
#